data_AF-A0A0F9DJX0-F1
#
_entry.id   AF-A0A0F9DJX0-F1
#
_cell.length_a   1.000
_cell.length_b   1.000
_cell.length_c   1.000
_cell.angle_alpha   90.00
_cell.angle_beta   90.00
_cell.angle_gamma   90.00
#
_symmetry.space_group_name_H-M   'P 1'
#
loop_
_entity.id
_entity.type
_entity.pdbx_description
1 polymer ?
#
loop_
_entity_poly.entity_id
_entity_poly.type
_entity_poly.pdbx_seq_one_letter_code
_entity_poly.pdbx_strand_id
1 'polypeptide(L)'
;MKEIIFAHTTYDYDPYSDFRRLVELAGFNSCRVQDIDITRDVTYITTPMNGELRPHLDHRKSLAEKKCNIIFWNLERIGGGIESFRDTCRVLKENYVDEIWVADKWLSEMCGLPFVPIGGVAGLGAVSLEKSKDFIHISYVYGRREGIMHDLRDYAIGNNSWG
;
A
#
# COMPACT_ATOMS: atom_id res chain seq x y z
N MET A 1 -22.11 -1.23 -10.62
CA MET A 1 -20.89 -1.44 -9.82
C MET A 1 -20.91 -0.37 -8.73
N LYS A 2 -20.69 -0.72 -7.46
CA LYS A 2 -20.63 0.31 -6.40
C LYS A 2 -19.45 1.24 -6.70
N GLU A 3 -19.60 2.52 -6.39
CA GLU A 3 -18.53 3.51 -6.54
C GLU A 3 -17.32 3.08 -5.69
N ILE A 4 -16.11 3.24 -6.24
CA ILE A 4 -14.84 2.93 -5.56
C ILE A 4 -14.12 4.25 -5.29
N ILE A 5 -13.75 4.48 -4.03
CA ILE A 5 -13.07 5.70 -3.59
C ILE A 5 -11.79 5.30 -2.85
N PHE A 6 -10.66 5.84 -3.26
CA PHE A 6 -9.38 5.64 -2.57
C PHE A 6 -9.22 6.67 -1.44
N ALA A 7 -9.22 6.19 -0.20
CA ALA A 7 -8.98 7.01 0.97
C ALA A 7 -7.49 7.05 1.31
N HIS A 8 -6.96 8.25 1.54
CA HIS A 8 -5.56 8.45 1.94
C HIS A 8 -5.46 9.30 3.19
N THR A 9 -4.41 9.07 3.97
CA THR A 9 -4.16 9.79 5.23
C THR A 9 -3.95 11.28 4.98
N THR A 10 -4.21 12.12 5.98
CA THR A 10 -3.88 13.54 5.91
C THR A 10 -2.37 13.76 5.92
N TYR A 11 -1.64 12.92 6.66
CA TYR A 11 -0.19 12.95 6.64
C TYR A 11 0.34 12.59 5.25
N ASP A 12 1.09 13.52 4.65
CA ASP A 12 1.75 13.32 3.36
C ASP A 12 2.98 12.45 3.57
N TYR A 13 2.77 11.14 3.43
CA TYR A 13 3.86 10.18 3.41
C TYR A 13 4.37 10.02 1.98
N ASP A 14 5.59 10.50 1.72
CA ASP A 14 6.22 10.56 0.39
C ASP A 14 6.23 9.22 -0.36
N PRO A 15 6.47 8.05 0.28
CA PRO A 15 6.47 6.76 -0.42
C PRO A 15 5.13 6.41 -1.11
N TYR A 16 4.03 7.06 -0.74
CA TYR A 16 2.70 6.85 -1.32
C TYR A 16 2.32 7.88 -2.37
N SER A 17 3.16 8.88 -2.64
CA SER A 17 2.88 9.91 -3.65
C SER A 17 2.69 9.30 -5.04
N ASP A 18 3.57 8.38 -5.44
CA ASP A 18 3.46 7.65 -6.71
C ASP A 18 2.17 6.82 -6.78
N PHE A 19 1.81 6.15 -5.69
CA PHE A 19 0.56 5.39 -5.62
C PHE A 19 -0.67 6.30 -5.78
N ARG A 20 -0.70 7.45 -5.09
CA ARG A 20 -1.79 8.44 -5.24
C ARG A 20 -1.87 8.95 -6.68
N ARG A 21 -0.73 9.20 -7.33
CA ARG A 21 -0.68 9.61 -8.74
C ARG A 21 -1.21 8.51 -9.66
N LEU A 22 -0.90 7.24 -9.39
CA LEU A 22 -1.44 6.11 -10.16
C LEU A 22 -2.96 6.01 -10.04
N VAL A 23 -3.52 6.19 -8.83
CA VAL A 23 -4.97 6.21 -8.59
C VAL A 23 -5.65 7.32 -9.41
N GLU A 24 -5.07 8.53 -9.39
CA GLU A 24 -5.57 9.68 -10.16
C GLU A 24 -5.51 9.40 -11.67
N LEU A 25 -4.36 8.93 -12.18
CA LEU A 25 -4.17 8.61 -13.59
C LEU A 25 -5.11 7.49 -14.06
N ALA A 26 -5.45 6.55 -13.17
CA ALA A 26 -6.42 5.48 -13.44
C ALA A 26 -7.88 5.99 -13.45
N GLY A 27 -8.13 7.25 -13.09
CA GLY A 27 -9.45 7.86 -13.10
C GLY A 27 -10.33 7.49 -11.89
N PHE A 28 -9.74 7.00 -10.80
CA PHE A 28 -10.48 6.72 -9.58
C PHE A 28 -10.70 7.96 -8.72
N ASN A 29 -11.85 8.03 -8.07
CA ASN A 29 -12.11 9.03 -7.05
C ASN A 29 -11.20 8.80 -5.83
N SER A 30 -10.81 9.89 -5.17
CA SER A 30 -10.08 9.83 -3.90
C SER A 30 -10.63 10.83 -2.89
N CYS A 31 -10.47 10.51 -1.61
CA CYS A 31 -10.82 11.39 -0.49
C CYS A 31 -9.76 11.25 0.61
N ARG A 32 -9.78 12.14 1.61
CA ARG A 32 -9.00 11.91 2.82
C ARG A 32 -9.73 10.90 3.71
N VAL A 33 -8.99 10.21 4.58
CA VAL A 33 -9.57 9.23 5.53
C VAL A 33 -10.65 9.87 6.41
N GLN A 34 -10.47 11.13 6.82
CA GLN A 34 -11.46 11.86 7.61
C GLN A 34 -12.75 12.20 6.86
N ASP A 35 -12.74 12.11 5.53
CA ASP A 35 -13.89 12.40 4.68
C ASP A 35 -14.67 11.13 4.31
N ILE A 36 -14.29 9.97 4.86
CA ILE A 36 -15.02 8.72 4.66
C ILE A 36 -16.42 8.88 5.27
N ASP A 37 -17.42 8.89 4.37
CA ASP A 37 -18.83 8.83 4.73
C ASP A 37 -19.28 7.37 4.73
N ILE A 38 -19.40 6.80 5.93
CA ILE A 38 -19.77 5.41 6.15
C ILE A 38 -21.26 5.12 5.89
N THR A 39 -22.08 6.17 5.69
CA THR A 39 -23.52 6.05 5.45
C THR A 39 -23.85 5.86 3.96
N ARG A 40 -22.86 6.07 3.08
CA ARG A 40 -23.00 5.86 1.63
C ARG A 40 -22.80 4.41 1.23
N ASP A 41 -23.49 3.99 0.18
CA ASP A 41 -23.32 2.66 -0.43
C ASP A 41 -22.14 2.63 -1.43
N VAL A 42 -20.92 2.74 -0.90
CA VAL A 42 -19.67 2.81 -1.67
C VAL A 42 -18.60 1.90 -1.09
N THR A 43 -17.56 1.62 -1.88
CA THR A 43 -16.36 0.89 -1.42
C THR A 43 -15.20 1.85 -1.25
N TYR A 44 -14.68 1.95 -0.03
CA TYR A 44 -13.45 2.67 0.26
C TYR A 44 -12.26 1.72 0.27
N ILE A 45 -11.18 2.09 -0.42
CA ILE A 45 -9.89 1.40 -0.35
C ILE A 45 -8.90 2.33 0.34
N THR A 46 -8.30 1.92 1.45
CA THR A 46 -7.38 2.76 2.23
C THR A 46 -5.97 2.18 2.25
N THR A 47 -4.97 3.06 2.09
CA THR A 47 -3.55 2.76 2.27
C THR A 47 -2.70 4.05 2.36
N PRO A 48 -1.71 4.15 3.26
CA PRO A 48 -1.47 3.24 4.38
C PRO A 48 -2.62 3.33 5.39
N MET A 49 -2.62 2.46 6.39
CA MET A 49 -3.52 2.61 7.53
C MET A 49 -2.79 3.21 8.73
N ASN A 50 -3.37 4.25 9.31
CA ASN A 50 -2.88 4.90 10.52
C ASN A 50 -4.02 5.11 11.54
N GLY A 51 -3.73 5.82 12.63
CA GLY A 51 -4.72 6.10 13.68
C GLY A 51 -5.90 6.98 13.26
N GLU A 52 -5.83 7.69 12.11
CA GLU A 52 -6.89 8.60 11.64
C GLU A 52 -8.18 7.85 11.29
N LEU A 53 -8.08 6.57 10.93
CA LEU A 53 -9.24 5.77 10.58
C LEU A 53 -10.08 5.40 11.82
N ARG A 54 -9.49 5.43 13.02
CA ARG A 54 -10.11 4.91 14.25
C ARG A 54 -11.47 5.57 14.60
N PRO A 55 -11.63 6.91 14.56
CA PRO A 55 -12.92 7.55 14.89
C PRO A 55 -14.06 7.15 13.96
N HIS A 56 -13.81 7.04 12.65
CA HIS A 56 -14.81 6.62 11.66
C HIS A 56 -15.33 5.22 11.96
N LEU A 57 -14.44 4.36 12.45
CA LEU A 57 -14.72 2.96 12.66
C LEU A 57 -15.38 2.69 14.01
N ASP A 58 -15.02 3.45 15.05
CA ASP A 58 -15.76 3.45 16.32
C ASP A 58 -17.20 3.94 16.09
N HIS A 59 -17.42 4.96 15.24
CA HIS A 59 -18.76 5.35 14.82
C HIS A 59 -19.46 4.25 14.02
N ARG A 60 -18.76 3.58 13.09
CA ARG A 60 -19.30 2.48 12.29
C ARG A 60 -19.81 1.31 13.12
N LYS A 61 -19.16 0.97 14.24
CA LYS A 61 -19.63 -0.06 15.18
C LYS A 61 -20.97 0.26 15.83
N SER A 62 -21.32 1.54 15.94
CA SER A 62 -22.59 1.98 16.53
C SER A 62 -23.77 1.92 15.55
N LEU A 63 -23.52 1.74 14.26
CA LEU A 63 -24.56 1.68 13.24
C LEU A 63 -25.22 0.30 13.20
N ALA A 64 -26.55 0.28 13.13
CA ALA A 64 -27.34 -0.94 13.00
C ALA A 64 -27.11 -1.65 11.64
N GLU A 65 -26.78 -0.88 10.60
CA GLU A 65 -26.52 -1.40 9.25
C GLU A 65 -25.26 -0.74 8.67
N LYS A 66 -24.38 -1.58 8.10
CA LYS A 66 -23.19 -1.13 7.37
C LYS A 66 -23.56 -0.89 5.91
N LYS A 67 -23.49 0.37 5.46
CA LYS A 67 -23.80 0.72 4.06
C LYS A 67 -22.58 0.70 3.14
N CYS A 68 -21.41 1.10 3.64
CA CYS A 68 -20.17 1.04 2.87
C CYS A 68 -19.37 -0.26 3.10
N ASN A 69 -18.48 -0.57 2.16
CA ASN A 69 -17.40 -1.56 2.32
C ASN A 69 -16.07 -0.83 2.52
N ILE A 70 -15.24 -1.26 3.46
CA ILE A 70 -13.91 -0.67 3.70
C ILE A 70 -12.86 -1.76 3.55
N ILE A 71 -11.89 -1.52 2.67
CA ILE A 71 -10.82 -2.44 2.32
C ILE A 71 -9.50 -1.80 2.71
N PHE A 72 -8.71 -2.49 3.55
CA PHE A 72 -7.32 -2.13 3.77
C PHE A 72 -6.44 -2.84 2.74
N TRP A 73 -5.74 -2.08 1.89
CA TRP A 73 -4.79 -2.63 0.94
C TRP A 73 -3.36 -2.40 1.43
N ASN A 74 -2.76 -3.42 2.01
CA ASN A 74 -1.39 -3.36 2.51
C ASN A 74 -0.39 -3.38 1.36
N LEU A 75 0.24 -2.23 1.11
CA LEU A 75 1.31 -2.07 0.13
C LEU A 75 2.71 -2.24 0.75
N GLU A 76 2.80 -2.26 2.08
CA GLU A 76 4.07 -2.32 2.79
C GLU A 76 4.59 -3.74 3.00
N ARG A 77 5.90 -3.83 3.17
CA ARG A 77 6.50 -4.98 3.82
C ARG A 77 6.15 -4.97 5.31
N ILE A 78 5.79 -6.13 5.84
CA ILE A 78 5.45 -6.27 7.25
C ILE A 78 6.66 -6.03 8.17
N GLY A 79 6.47 -5.19 9.18
CA GLY A 79 7.35 -5.12 10.35
C GLY A 79 6.97 -6.18 11.40
N GLY A 80 7.90 -6.59 12.25
CA GLY A 80 7.59 -7.46 13.39
C GLY A 80 7.33 -8.95 13.08
N GLY A 81 7.38 -9.36 11.81
CA GLY A 81 7.25 -10.75 11.40
C GLY A 81 5.81 -11.20 11.14
N ILE A 82 5.66 -12.43 10.63
CA ILE A 82 4.40 -12.91 10.04
C ILE A 82 3.27 -13.06 11.06
N GLU A 83 3.56 -13.54 12.27
CA GLU A 83 2.53 -13.75 13.30
C GLU A 83 1.97 -12.41 13.81
N SER A 84 2.85 -11.42 14.02
CA SER A 84 2.42 -10.06 14.40
C SER A 84 1.51 -9.44 13.34
N PHE A 85 1.82 -9.67 12.06
CA PHE A 85 0.97 -9.21 10.97
C PHE A 85 -0.39 -9.95 10.92
N ARG A 86 -0.42 -11.26 11.16
CA ARG A 86 -1.68 -12.02 11.24
C ARG A 86 -2.57 -11.54 12.38
N ASP A 87 -1.98 -11.30 13.56
CA ASP A 87 -2.71 -10.75 14.71
C ASP A 87 -3.26 -9.36 14.39
N THR A 88 -2.45 -8.51 13.73
CA THR A 88 -2.90 -7.21 13.24
C THR A 88 -4.09 -7.40 12.29
N CYS A 89 -3.97 -8.24 11.26
CA CYS A 89 -5.05 -8.51 10.31
C CYS A 89 -6.33 -9.01 10.99
N ARG A 90 -6.22 -9.87 12.01
CA ARG A 90 -7.38 -10.34 12.79
C ARG A 90 -8.06 -9.17 13.48
N VAL A 91 -7.32 -8.38 14.25
CA VAL A 91 -7.86 -7.20 14.96
C VAL A 91 -8.50 -6.23 13.97
N LEU A 92 -7.89 -6.02 12.81
CA LEU A 92 -8.42 -5.14 11.77
C LEU A 92 -9.71 -5.65 11.16
N LYS A 93 -9.80 -6.93 10.78
CA LYS A 93 -11.05 -7.51 10.24
C LYS A 93 -12.18 -7.54 11.26
N GLU A 94 -11.86 -7.80 12.53
CA GLU A 94 -12.86 -7.86 13.60
C GLU A 94 -13.44 -6.48 13.93
N ASN A 95 -12.64 -5.43 13.80
CA ASN A 95 -12.99 -4.12 14.37
C ASN A 95 -13.16 -3.00 13.35
N TYR A 96 -12.49 -3.09 12.20
CA TYR A 96 -12.12 -1.89 11.47
C TYR A 96 -12.43 -1.97 9.97
N VAL A 97 -12.09 -3.06 9.30
CA VAL A 97 -12.26 -3.20 7.85
C VAL A 97 -13.00 -4.48 7.51
N ASP A 98 -13.68 -4.50 6.38
CA ASP A 98 -14.41 -5.69 5.92
C ASP A 98 -13.46 -6.64 5.19
N GLU A 99 -12.46 -6.08 4.49
CA GLU A 99 -11.46 -6.83 3.76
C GLU A 99 -10.05 -6.31 4.00
N ILE A 100 -9.08 -7.22 3.86
CA ILE A 100 -7.66 -6.90 3.85
C ILE A 100 -7.06 -7.55 2.62
N TRP A 101 -6.45 -6.74 1.76
CA TRP A 101 -5.71 -7.17 0.59
C TRP A 101 -4.22 -6.89 0.78
N VAL A 102 -3.37 -7.63 0.07
CA VAL A 102 -1.93 -7.43 0.09
C VAL A 102 -1.37 -7.32 -1.32
N ALA A 103 -0.40 -6.43 -1.52
CA ALA A 103 0.34 -6.31 -2.77
C ALA A 103 1.59 -7.21 -2.85
N ASP A 104 1.85 -8.02 -1.81
CA ASP A 104 2.93 -9.00 -1.75
C ASP A 104 2.35 -10.42 -1.85
N LYS A 105 2.78 -11.17 -2.87
CA LYS A 105 2.29 -12.54 -3.13
C LYS A 105 2.70 -13.53 -2.04
N TRP A 106 3.92 -13.42 -1.53
CA TRP A 106 4.40 -14.30 -0.46
C TRP A 106 3.58 -14.06 0.82
N LEU A 107 3.29 -12.79 1.12
CA LEU A 107 2.44 -12.43 2.26
C LEU A 107 1.01 -12.97 2.11
N SER A 108 0.46 -12.91 0.89
CA SER A 108 -0.85 -13.50 0.57
C SER A 108 -0.88 -14.99 0.89
N GLU A 109 0.12 -15.75 0.42
CA GLU A 109 0.24 -17.19 0.66
C GLU A 109 0.38 -17.50 2.15
N MET A 110 1.23 -16.75 2.87
CA MET A 110 1.49 -16.97 4.29
C MET A 110 0.30 -16.61 5.18
N CYS A 111 -0.54 -15.64 4.80
CA CYS A 111 -1.67 -15.18 5.62
C CYS A 111 -3.04 -15.63 5.11
N GLY A 112 -3.12 -16.29 3.96
CA GLY A 112 -4.39 -16.62 3.30
C GLY A 112 -5.21 -15.38 2.92
N LEU A 113 -4.53 -14.28 2.56
CA LEU A 113 -5.17 -13.02 2.19
C LEU A 113 -5.24 -12.86 0.67
N PRO A 114 -6.24 -12.15 0.11
CA PRO A 114 -6.27 -11.83 -1.30
C PRO A 114 -5.02 -11.06 -1.76
N PHE A 115 -4.35 -11.59 -2.79
CA PHE A 115 -3.28 -10.89 -3.49
C PHE A 115 -3.87 -9.97 -4.55
N VAL A 116 -3.62 -8.68 -4.40
CA VAL A 116 -4.02 -7.64 -5.37
C VAL A 116 -2.75 -6.89 -5.79
N PRO A 117 -2.21 -7.15 -6.99
CA PRO A 117 -1.00 -6.49 -7.44
C PRO A 117 -1.27 -5.01 -7.73
N ILE A 118 -0.29 -4.15 -7.44
CA ILE A 118 -0.32 -2.78 -7.94
C ILE A 118 -0.05 -2.85 -9.45
N GLY A 119 -1.06 -2.47 -10.24
CA GLY A 119 -0.97 -2.41 -11.69
C GLY A 119 -0.33 -1.11 -12.20
N GLY A 120 -0.06 -1.08 -13.50
CA GLY A 120 0.21 0.16 -14.23
C GLY A 120 -1.05 0.73 -14.87
N VAL A 121 -1.01 2.01 -15.23
CA VAL A 121 -2.04 2.68 -16.03
C VAL A 121 -1.64 2.67 -17.51
N ALA A 122 -2.60 2.40 -18.40
CA ALA A 122 -2.39 2.53 -19.83
C ALA A 122 -1.99 3.98 -20.17
N GLY A 123 -0.83 4.18 -20.79
CA GLY A 123 -0.30 5.51 -21.10
C GLY A 123 0.90 5.95 -20.26
N LEU A 124 1.36 5.14 -19.29
CA LEU A 124 2.65 5.37 -18.60
C LEU A 124 3.89 5.15 -19.50
N GLY A 125 3.70 5.00 -20.81
CA GLY A 125 4.75 4.72 -21.78
C GLY A 125 5.08 3.23 -21.91
N ALA A 126 5.95 2.92 -22.87
CA ALA A 126 6.54 1.60 -23.00
C ALA A 126 7.81 1.54 -22.14
N VAL A 127 8.14 0.34 -21.64
CA VAL A 127 9.47 0.11 -21.07
C VAL A 127 10.50 0.49 -22.13
N SER A 128 11.44 1.37 -21.77
CA SER A 128 12.53 1.71 -22.69
C SER A 128 13.31 0.45 -23.03
N LEU A 129 13.39 0.11 -24.32
CA LEU A 129 14.26 -0.94 -24.82
C LEU A 129 15.72 -0.46 -24.94
N GLU A 130 15.93 0.87 -24.93
CA GLU A 130 17.26 1.45 -24.86
C GLU A 130 17.79 1.36 -23.43
N LYS A 131 18.74 0.45 -23.24
CA LYS A 131 19.59 0.38 -22.06
C LYS A 131 20.81 1.28 -22.27
N SER A 132 20.68 2.58 -21.99
CA SER A 132 21.78 3.53 -22.14
C SER A 132 22.85 3.43 -21.05
N LYS A 133 22.59 2.64 -19.99
CA LYS A 133 23.50 2.42 -18.86
C LYS A 133 23.43 0.98 -18.36
N ASP A 134 24.57 0.39 -18.06
CA ASP A 134 24.67 -0.79 -17.22
C ASP A 134 24.63 -0.37 -15.75
N PHE A 135 23.41 -0.18 -15.22
CA PHE A 135 23.24 0.07 -13.79
C PHE A 135 22.64 -1.16 -13.11
N ILE A 136 23.10 -1.41 -11.89
CA ILE A 136 22.46 -2.33 -10.95
C ILE A 136 21.97 -1.47 -9.79
N HIS A 137 20.66 -1.40 -9.62
CA HIS A 137 20.08 -0.75 -8.45
C HIS A 137 20.02 -1.74 -7.30
N ILE A 138 20.81 -1.48 -6.26
CA ILE A 138 20.81 -2.27 -5.03
C ILE A 138 20.00 -1.47 -4.00
N SER A 139 18.69 -1.67 -3.98
CA SER A 139 17.86 -1.17 -2.87
C SER A 139 18.25 -1.99 -1.64
N TYR A 140 18.75 -1.37 -0.57
CA TYR A 140 18.62 -1.74 0.86
C TYR A 140 19.80 -1.22 1.69
N VAL A 141 19.49 -0.53 2.79
CA VAL A 141 20.45 0.16 3.68
C VAL A 141 20.91 -0.71 4.86
N TYR A 142 20.53 -2.00 4.92
CA TYR A 142 20.80 -2.87 6.07
C TYR A 142 21.85 -3.93 5.77
N GLY A 143 22.79 -4.11 6.72
CA GLY A 143 24.10 -4.79 6.57
C GLY A 143 24.12 -6.25 6.09
N ARG A 144 22.97 -6.86 5.79
CA ARG A 144 22.88 -8.21 5.20
C ARG A 144 23.52 -8.35 3.81
N ARG A 145 23.89 -7.24 3.17
CA ARG A 145 24.52 -7.21 1.84
C ARG A 145 25.80 -6.38 1.78
N GLU A 146 26.43 -6.09 2.93
CA GLU A 146 27.78 -5.49 2.97
C GLU A 146 28.78 -6.31 2.14
N GLY A 147 28.67 -7.64 2.16
CA GLY A 147 29.47 -8.52 1.32
C GLY A 147 29.32 -8.25 -0.19
N ILE A 148 28.09 -8.00 -0.66
CA ILE A 148 27.85 -7.66 -2.07
C ILE A 148 28.50 -6.31 -2.42
N MET A 149 28.37 -5.32 -1.54
CA MET A 149 29.03 -4.02 -1.75
C MET A 149 30.56 -4.15 -1.76
N HIS A 150 31.11 -5.00 -0.91
CA HIS A 150 32.53 -5.33 -0.85
C HIS A 150 33.02 -6.07 -2.11
N ASP A 151 32.16 -6.82 -2.79
CA ASP A 151 32.52 -7.56 -3.99
C ASP A 151 32.33 -6.73 -5.28
N LEU A 152 31.63 -5.59 -5.21
CA LEU A 152 31.34 -4.70 -6.34
C LEU A 152 32.30 -3.49 -6.44
N ARG A 153 33.53 -3.59 -5.92
CA ARG A 153 34.48 -2.45 -5.87
C ARG A 153 34.89 -1.90 -7.23
N ASP A 154 34.78 -2.73 -8.27
CA ASP A 154 35.14 -2.37 -9.64
C ASP A 154 34.03 -1.59 -10.37
N TYR A 155 32.90 -1.32 -9.69
CA TYR A 155 31.78 -0.57 -10.24
C TYR A 155 31.75 0.86 -9.72
N ALA A 156 31.34 1.80 -10.58
CA ALA A 156 31.01 3.15 -10.15
C ALA A 156 29.72 3.11 -9.29
N ILE A 157 29.88 3.35 -7.99
CA ILE A 157 28.75 3.40 -7.06
C ILE A 157 28.08 4.77 -7.20
N GLY A 158 26.86 4.79 -7.74
CA GLY A 158 26.03 6.00 -7.77
C GLY A 158 25.58 6.39 -6.36
N ASN A 159 25.20 7.66 -6.19
CA ASN A 159 24.63 8.12 -4.92
C ASN A 159 23.39 7.29 -4.56
N ASN A 160 23.22 7.10 -3.26
CA ASN A 160 21.99 6.64 -2.66
C ASN A 160 20.77 7.38 -3.27
N SER A 161 19.73 6.64 -3.65
CA SER A 161 18.46 7.20 -4.14
C SER A 161 17.73 8.11 -3.13
N TRP A 162 18.15 8.14 -1.87
CA TRP A 162 17.57 8.95 -0.80
C TRP A 162 18.31 10.28 -0.52
N GLY A 163 19.34 10.62 -1.31
CA GLY A 163 20.18 11.80 -1.05
C GLY A 163 21.33 11.50 -0.11
#